data_AF-A0A2H3ICX7-F1
#
_entry.id   AF-A0A2H3ICX7-F1
#
_cell.length_a   1.000
_cell.length_b   1.000
_cell.length_c   1.000
_cell.angle_alpha   90.00
_cell.angle_beta   90.00
_cell.angle_gamma   90.00
#
_symmetry.space_group_name_H-M   'P 1'
#
loop_
_entity.id
_entity.type
_entity.pdbx_description
1 polymer ?
#
loop_
_entity_poly.entity_id
_entity_poly.type
_entity_poly.pdbx_seq_one_letter_code
_entity_poly.pdbx_strand_id
1 'polypeptide(L)'
;MIDSCASTLNELDEATKKYRDIDAQAEVDKPDSSRSFMDGARRQSTIERWKQQLKVQWNKVHWDFKESSMIEYRQRLLYHTATINMVISSFIWSATNHLEASSQEQKTMLQALKDQGIQLNDGIMELIEGIQKLMFVSTPDPSPASIDTNSASVRIRAFNGEEARRPVNNTQFPNAIQSIDAYQITTGAMQPRIFHRKYTTSERNAQSSFLKEGEIPSIQQLREEINFLFRPLLTIRTGNTCLDIQGRQREVVIWVNSLDGHLDLRISLPGMAEGTRELVELLIDLNRAIERSDDHIIQAFFEGGKRARLDLVFEKLQRVSRSVRCAKEIEDFEDMRMEWDKGRGHQEGGD
;
A
#
# COMPACT_ATOMS: atom_id res chain seq x y z
N MET A 1 -10.28 -5.71 -22.53
CA MET A 1 -9.88 -5.79 -21.10
C MET A 1 -11.07 -5.52 -20.20
N ILE A 2 -11.76 -4.39 -20.36
CA ILE A 2 -13.02 -4.09 -19.64
C ILE A 2 -14.06 -5.20 -19.87
N ASP A 3 -14.22 -5.69 -21.10
CA ASP A 3 -15.14 -6.79 -21.40
C ASP A 3 -14.75 -8.12 -20.72
N SER A 4 -13.45 -8.34 -20.50
CA SER A 4 -12.94 -9.52 -19.78
C SER A 4 -13.23 -9.43 -18.28
N CYS A 5 -13.10 -8.23 -17.69
CA CYS A 5 -13.53 -7.97 -16.32
C CYS A 5 -15.05 -8.16 -16.17
N ALA A 6 -15.83 -7.66 -17.13
CA ALA A 6 -17.28 -7.79 -17.14
C ALA A 6 -17.71 -9.27 -17.24
N SER A 7 -17.06 -10.06 -18.09
CA SER A 7 -17.30 -11.52 -18.17
C SER A 7 -17.00 -12.21 -16.85
N THR A 8 -15.83 -11.90 -16.25
CA THR A 8 -15.43 -12.52 -14.97
C THR A 8 -16.38 -12.15 -13.82
N LEU A 9 -16.89 -10.92 -13.81
CA LEU A 9 -17.88 -10.47 -12.83
C LEU A 9 -19.25 -11.14 -13.04
N ASN A 10 -19.68 -11.33 -14.28
CA ASN A 10 -20.91 -12.05 -14.59
C ASN A 10 -20.80 -13.54 -14.22
N GLU A 11 -19.67 -14.18 -14.49
CA GLU A 11 -19.40 -15.57 -14.08
C GLU A 11 -19.42 -15.72 -12.55
N LEU A 12 -18.87 -14.73 -11.83
CA LEU A 12 -18.92 -14.68 -10.36
C LEU A 12 -20.35 -14.47 -9.85
N ASP A 13 -21.13 -13.58 -10.46
CA ASP A 13 -22.52 -13.34 -10.08
C ASP A 13 -23.39 -14.58 -10.36
N GLU A 14 -23.19 -15.27 -11.49
CA GLU A 14 -23.88 -16.49 -11.83
C GLU A 14 -23.50 -17.66 -10.91
N ALA A 15 -22.22 -17.79 -10.57
CA ALA A 15 -21.75 -18.76 -9.58
C ALA A 15 -22.37 -18.47 -8.20
N THR A 16 -22.46 -17.20 -7.79
CA THR A 16 -23.00 -16.81 -6.49
C THR A 16 -24.53 -16.82 -6.41
N LYS A 17 -25.22 -16.64 -7.55
CA LYS A 17 -26.68 -16.70 -7.64
C LYS A 17 -27.23 -18.06 -7.21
N LYS A 18 -26.59 -19.15 -7.64
CA LYS A 18 -26.96 -20.52 -7.24
C LYS A 18 -26.94 -20.73 -5.73
N TYR A 19 -26.18 -19.92 -4.99
CA TYR A 19 -26.07 -20.02 -3.53
C TYR A 19 -27.13 -19.21 -2.80
N ARG A 20 -27.48 -18.04 -3.33
CA ARG A 20 -28.63 -17.26 -2.84
C ARG A 20 -29.93 -18.07 -2.96
N ASP A 21 -30.07 -18.84 -4.03
CA ASP A 21 -31.25 -19.68 -4.25
C ASP A 21 -31.31 -20.90 -3.30
N ILE A 22 -30.17 -21.48 -2.91
CA ILE A 22 -30.11 -22.60 -1.96
C ILE A 22 -30.40 -22.16 -0.53
N ASP A 23 -29.84 -21.01 -0.09
CA ASP A 23 -30.14 -20.45 1.23
C ASP A 23 -31.62 -20.04 1.36
N ALA A 24 -32.19 -19.48 0.29
CA ALA A 24 -33.62 -19.16 0.24
C ALA A 24 -34.50 -20.43 0.33
N GLN A 25 -34.07 -21.56 -0.25
CA GLN A 25 -34.80 -22.84 -0.13
C GLN A 25 -34.64 -23.48 1.26
N ALA A 26 -33.47 -23.36 1.88
CA ALA A 26 -33.22 -23.89 3.22
C ALA A 26 -34.02 -23.17 4.33
N GLU A 27 -34.39 -21.89 4.12
CA GLU A 27 -35.25 -21.15 5.04
C GLU A 27 -36.74 -21.55 4.95
N VAL A 28 -37.21 -21.94 3.76
CA VAL A 28 -38.62 -22.30 3.52
C VAL A 28 -38.99 -23.68 4.09
N ASP A 29 -38.00 -24.58 4.23
CA ASP A 29 -38.20 -25.96 4.70
C ASP A 29 -38.11 -26.13 6.24
N LYS A 30 -38.23 -25.06 7.05
CA LYS A 30 -38.31 -25.21 8.52
C LYS A 30 -39.67 -25.82 8.90
N PRO A 31 -39.72 -27.07 9.42
CA PRO A 31 -40.99 -27.67 9.80
C PRO A 31 -41.50 -27.01 11.08
N ASP A 32 -42.70 -26.42 11.00
CA ASP A 32 -43.41 -25.85 12.13
C ASP A 32 -43.49 -26.88 13.25
N SER A 33 -42.82 -26.57 14.35
CA SER A 33 -42.69 -27.43 15.52
C SER A 33 -43.98 -27.36 16.34
N SER A 34 -45.05 -27.97 15.84
CA SER A 34 -46.29 -28.18 16.60
C SER A 34 -47.12 -29.33 16.03
N ARG A 35 -46.81 -30.57 16.45
CA ARG A 35 -47.78 -31.51 17.07
C ARG A 35 -47.27 -32.96 17.16
N SER A 36 -47.42 -33.50 18.37
CA SER A 36 -47.84 -34.86 18.75
C SER A 36 -46.97 -36.09 18.41
N PHE A 37 -46.39 -36.63 19.49
CA PHE A 37 -46.44 -38.04 19.92
C PHE A 37 -47.26 -39.03 19.06
N MET A 38 -46.59 -40.02 18.44
CA MET A 38 -46.74 -41.46 18.73
C MET A 38 -45.69 -42.33 17.98
N ASP A 39 -45.47 -43.51 18.54
CA ASP A 39 -44.31 -44.41 18.42
C ASP A 39 -44.09 -45.13 17.07
N GLY A 40 -42.83 -45.58 16.88
CA GLY A 40 -42.47 -46.66 15.94
C GLY A 40 -41.46 -46.30 14.84
N ALA A 41 -41.53 -45.08 14.27
CA ALA A 41 -40.71 -44.66 13.13
C ALA A 41 -39.36 -43.98 13.50
N ARG A 42 -38.92 -44.13 14.77
CA ARG A 42 -37.85 -43.30 15.37
C ARG A 42 -36.43 -43.60 14.88
N ARG A 43 -36.21 -44.73 14.18
CA ARG A 43 -34.91 -45.09 13.58
C ARG A 43 -34.73 -44.61 12.13
N GLN A 44 -35.81 -44.48 11.35
CA GLN A 44 -35.72 -43.94 9.99
C GLN A 44 -35.50 -42.41 9.99
N SER A 45 -36.10 -41.69 10.92
CA SER A 45 -35.91 -40.23 11.03
C SER A 45 -34.52 -39.81 11.51
N THR A 46 -33.82 -40.68 12.25
CA THR A 46 -32.41 -40.43 12.63
C THR A 46 -31.47 -40.68 11.46
N ILE A 47 -31.73 -41.68 10.63
CA ILE A 47 -30.95 -41.95 9.40
C ILE A 47 -31.14 -40.83 8.38
N GLU A 48 -32.38 -40.36 8.17
CA GLU A 48 -32.63 -39.25 7.25
C GLU A 48 -32.04 -37.92 7.76
N ARG A 49 -32.08 -37.66 9.07
CA ARG A 49 -31.34 -36.52 9.65
C ARG A 49 -29.83 -36.65 9.48
N TRP A 50 -29.27 -37.84 9.65
CA TRP A 50 -27.85 -38.07 9.45
C TRP A 50 -27.44 -37.93 7.98
N LYS A 51 -28.27 -38.40 7.04
CA LYS A 51 -28.08 -38.15 5.60
C LYS A 51 -28.15 -36.66 5.26
N GLN A 52 -29.10 -35.92 5.82
CA GLN A 52 -29.17 -34.47 5.63
C GLN A 52 -27.95 -33.77 6.23
N GLN A 53 -27.49 -34.17 7.41
CA GLN A 53 -26.27 -33.65 8.02
C GLN A 53 -25.03 -33.97 7.17
N LEU A 54 -24.90 -35.20 6.67
CA LEU A 54 -23.82 -35.57 5.76
C LEU A 54 -23.90 -34.82 4.44
N LYS A 55 -25.10 -34.56 3.90
CA LYS A 55 -25.26 -33.74 2.70
C LYS A 55 -24.82 -32.30 2.92
N VAL A 56 -25.13 -31.73 4.09
CA VAL A 56 -24.67 -30.39 4.49
C VAL A 56 -23.15 -30.37 4.68
N GLN A 57 -22.58 -31.36 5.37
CA GLN A 57 -21.13 -31.46 5.57
C GLN A 57 -20.39 -31.74 4.26
N TRP A 58 -20.92 -32.59 3.39
CA TRP A 58 -20.36 -32.87 2.07
C TRP A 58 -20.43 -31.65 1.17
N ASN A 59 -21.54 -30.92 1.20
CA ASN A 59 -21.61 -29.64 0.50
C ASN A 59 -20.54 -28.69 1.05
N LYS A 60 -20.36 -28.60 2.37
CA LYS A 60 -19.32 -27.75 2.99
C LYS A 60 -17.90 -28.16 2.58
N VAL A 61 -17.58 -29.44 2.53
CA VAL A 61 -16.26 -29.92 2.04
C VAL A 61 -16.11 -29.68 0.54
N HIS A 62 -17.16 -29.89 -0.25
CA HIS A 62 -17.17 -29.56 -1.68
C HIS A 62 -17.02 -28.05 -1.91
N TRP A 63 -17.50 -27.24 -0.97
CA TRP A 63 -17.32 -25.79 -0.93
C TRP A 63 -15.88 -25.39 -0.62
N ASP A 64 -15.25 -25.98 0.40
CA ASP A 64 -13.83 -25.76 0.70
C ASP A 64 -12.96 -26.21 -0.49
N PHE A 65 -13.34 -27.29 -1.18
CA PHE A 65 -12.67 -27.72 -2.40
C PHE A 65 -12.87 -26.75 -3.57
N LYS A 66 -14.04 -26.09 -3.66
CA LYS A 66 -14.31 -25.00 -4.60
C LYS A 66 -13.76 -23.64 -4.13
N GLU A 67 -13.29 -23.51 -2.91
CA GLU A 67 -12.61 -22.30 -2.43
C GLU A 67 -11.33 -22.05 -3.23
N SER A 68 -10.68 -23.11 -3.73
CA SER A 68 -9.63 -23.03 -4.75
C SER A 68 -10.08 -22.25 -6.00
N SER A 69 -11.32 -22.45 -6.48
CA SER A 69 -11.89 -21.70 -7.59
C SER A 69 -12.21 -20.25 -7.23
N MET A 70 -12.63 -19.95 -5.99
CA MET A 70 -12.86 -18.56 -5.55
C MET A 70 -11.54 -17.80 -5.38
N ILE A 71 -10.49 -18.48 -4.90
CA ILE A 71 -9.12 -17.94 -4.85
C ILE A 71 -8.64 -17.63 -6.28
N GLU A 72 -8.89 -18.51 -7.25
CA GLU A 72 -8.58 -18.27 -8.66
C GLU A 72 -9.32 -17.04 -9.21
N TYR A 73 -10.63 -16.89 -8.92
CA TYR A 73 -11.38 -15.68 -9.29
C TYR A 73 -10.83 -14.42 -8.63
N ARG A 74 -10.46 -14.47 -7.35
CA ARG A 74 -9.84 -13.34 -6.64
C ARG A 74 -8.49 -12.98 -7.26
N GLN A 75 -7.65 -13.96 -7.58
CA GLN A 75 -6.37 -13.74 -8.25
C GLN A 75 -6.57 -13.11 -9.63
N ARG A 76 -7.56 -13.59 -10.40
CA ARG A 76 -7.89 -13.05 -11.73
C ARG A 76 -8.39 -11.61 -11.64
N LEU A 77 -9.24 -11.29 -10.66
CA LEU A 77 -9.69 -9.92 -10.36
C LEU A 77 -8.51 -9.03 -9.99
N LEU A 78 -7.63 -9.47 -9.07
CA LEU A 78 -6.43 -8.73 -8.68
C LEU A 78 -5.51 -8.47 -9.87
N TYR A 79 -5.30 -9.47 -10.73
CA TYR A 79 -4.51 -9.32 -11.95
C TYR A 79 -5.12 -8.28 -12.90
N HIS A 80 -6.43 -8.32 -13.11
CA HIS A 80 -7.12 -7.34 -13.93
C HIS A 80 -7.06 -5.93 -13.34
N THR A 81 -7.28 -5.77 -12.03
CA THR A 81 -7.14 -4.48 -11.34
C THR A 81 -5.72 -3.93 -11.45
N ALA A 82 -4.70 -4.77 -11.26
CA ALA A 82 -3.30 -4.37 -11.42
C ALA A 82 -3.00 -3.92 -12.86
N THR A 83 -3.53 -4.62 -13.85
CA THR A 83 -3.36 -4.26 -15.26
C THR A 83 -4.05 -2.93 -15.58
N ILE A 84 -5.28 -2.72 -15.09
CA ILE A 84 -6.00 -1.44 -15.25
C ILE A 84 -5.20 -0.31 -14.61
N ASN A 85 -4.71 -0.51 -13.39
CA ASN A 85 -3.88 0.49 -12.71
C ASN A 85 -2.62 0.81 -13.50
N MET A 86 -1.94 -0.20 -14.06
CA MET A 86 -0.75 0.00 -14.90
C MET A 86 -1.07 0.82 -16.16
N VAL A 87 -2.18 0.53 -16.84
CA VAL A 87 -2.61 1.26 -18.04
C VAL A 87 -2.98 2.70 -17.69
N ILE A 88 -3.76 2.91 -16.62
CA ILE A 88 -4.14 4.26 -16.16
C ILE A 88 -2.91 5.06 -15.76
N SER A 89 -1.99 4.48 -14.98
CA SER A 89 -0.74 5.14 -14.59
C SER A 89 0.10 5.49 -15.82
N SER A 90 0.22 4.58 -16.79
CA SER A 90 0.95 4.84 -18.04
C SER A 90 0.32 5.97 -18.86
N PHE A 91 -1.01 6.00 -18.93
CA PHE A 91 -1.74 7.08 -19.61
C PHE A 91 -1.57 8.42 -18.90
N ILE A 92 -1.66 8.46 -17.57
CA ILE A 92 -1.40 9.67 -16.77
C ILE A 92 0.02 10.17 -17.03
N TRP A 93 1.03 9.31 -16.94
CA TRP A 93 2.41 9.68 -17.23
C TRP A 93 2.58 10.22 -18.65
N SER A 94 1.97 9.59 -19.65
CA SER A 94 2.02 10.06 -21.03
C SER A 94 1.36 11.44 -21.20
N ALA A 95 0.21 11.66 -20.57
CA ALA A 95 -0.50 12.94 -20.61
C ALA A 95 0.28 14.04 -19.89
N THR A 96 0.91 13.71 -18.75
CA THR A 96 1.79 14.63 -18.01
C THR A 96 3.02 15.01 -18.83
N ASN A 97 3.69 14.05 -19.46
CA ASN A 97 4.85 14.31 -20.31
C ASN A 97 4.49 15.18 -21.52
N HIS A 98 3.33 14.93 -22.14
CA HIS A 98 2.84 15.75 -23.25
C HIS A 98 2.54 17.20 -22.80
N LEU A 99 1.90 17.35 -21.63
CA LEU A 99 1.63 18.67 -21.06
C LEU A 99 2.93 19.42 -20.75
N GLU A 100 3.92 18.73 -20.17
CA GLU A 100 5.23 19.30 -19.88
C GLU A 100 5.96 19.75 -21.15
N ALA A 101 5.93 18.94 -22.21
CA ALA A 101 6.51 19.31 -23.51
C ALA A 101 5.84 20.58 -24.08
N SER A 102 4.50 20.66 -24.05
CA SER A 102 3.77 21.84 -24.52
C SER A 102 4.04 23.09 -23.66
N SER A 103 4.19 22.91 -22.35
CA SER A 103 4.55 23.99 -21.43
C SER A 103 5.96 24.52 -21.73
N GLN A 104 6.89 23.63 -22.04
CA GLN A 104 8.24 24.00 -22.41
C GLN A 104 8.29 24.78 -23.73
N GLU A 105 7.50 24.37 -24.73
CA GLU A 105 7.36 25.10 -25.99
C GLU A 105 6.83 26.52 -25.75
N GLN A 106 5.76 26.67 -24.95
CA GLN A 106 5.23 28.00 -24.58
C GLN A 106 6.26 28.87 -23.85
N LYS A 107 7.05 28.30 -22.94
CA LYS A 107 8.14 29.03 -22.27
C LYS A 107 9.17 29.54 -23.25
N THR A 108 9.56 28.73 -24.24
CA THR A 108 10.50 29.15 -25.28
C THR A 108 9.94 30.27 -26.17
N MET A 109 8.65 30.20 -26.54
CA MET A 109 7.98 31.25 -27.30
C MET A 109 7.87 32.56 -26.52
N LEU A 110 7.53 32.48 -25.23
CA LEU A 110 7.46 33.66 -24.35
C LEU A 110 8.84 34.31 -24.20
N GLN A 111 9.89 33.51 -24.07
CA GLN A 111 11.26 34.01 -23.99
C GLN A 111 11.67 34.69 -25.30
N ALA A 112 11.35 34.11 -26.46
CA ALA A 112 11.62 34.73 -27.75
C ALA A 112 10.89 36.08 -27.92
N LEU A 113 9.62 36.18 -27.49
CA LEU A 113 8.87 37.45 -27.50
C LEU A 113 9.48 38.50 -26.58
N LYS A 114 9.98 38.08 -25.41
CA LYS A 114 10.67 38.98 -24.48
C LYS A 114 11.96 39.55 -25.11
N ASP A 115 12.75 38.69 -25.72
CA ASP A 115 14.02 39.08 -26.35
C ASP A 115 13.77 40.01 -27.54
N GLN A 116 12.72 39.77 -28.33
CA GLN A 116 12.28 40.68 -29.39
C GLN A 116 11.85 42.04 -28.84
N GLY A 117 11.14 42.07 -27.71
CA GLY A 117 10.74 43.31 -27.03
C GLY A 117 11.94 44.14 -26.55
N ILE A 118 12.97 43.48 -26.01
CA ILE A 118 14.22 44.14 -25.61
C ILE A 118 14.90 44.75 -26.84
N GLN A 119 15.03 43.98 -27.93
CA GLN A 119 15.64 44.46 -29.16
C GLN A 119 14.92 45.68 -29.76
N LEU A 120 13.59 45.68 -29.75
CA LEU A 120 12.80 46.83 -30.20
C LEU A 120 13.03 48.06 -29.31
N ASN A 121 13.09 47.86 -28.00
CA ASN A 121 13.32 48.95 -27.06
C ASN A 121 14.72 49.56 -27.23
N ASP A 122 15.74 48.73 -27.44
CA ASP A 122 17.10 49.17 -27.74
C ASP A 122 17.13 50.00 -29.04
N GLY A 123 16.44 49.54 -30.09
CA GLY A 123 16.33 50.29 -31.35
C GLY A 123 15.61 51.63 -31.21
N ILE A 124 14.58 51.72 -30.35
CA ILE A 124 13.92 52.99 -30.04
C ILE A 124 14.87 53.94 -29.31
N MET A 125 15.66 53.44 -28.36
CA MET A 125 16.63 54.25 -27.63
C MET A 125 17.72 54.79 -28.55
N GLU A 126 18.23 53.97 -29.48
CA GLU A 126 19.17 54.43 -30.52
C GLU A 126 18.56 55.53 -31.40
N LEU A 127 17.30 55.39 -31.81
CA LEU A 127 16.59 56.39 -32.60
C LEU A 127 16.46 57.72 -31.82
N ILE A 128 16.09 57.65 -30.54
CA ILE A 128 15.96 58.82 -29.67
C ILE A 128 17.33 59.52 -29.53
N GLU A 129 18.40 58.77 -29.32
CA GLU A 129 19.74 59.33 -29.22
C GLU A 129 20.18 59.99 -30.54
N GLY A 130 19.87 59.36 -31.68
CA GLY A 130 20.11 59.92 -33.01
C GLY A 130 19.38 61.25 -33.23
N ILE A 131 18.10 61.33 -32.85
CA ILE A 131 17.31 62.57 -32.92
C ILE A 131 17.89 63.63 -31.99
N GLN A 132 18.27 63.28 -30.76
CA GLN A 132 18.91 64.21 -29.83
C GLN A 132 20.21 64.77 -30.42
N LYS A 133 21.09 63.91 -30.95
CA LYS A 133 22.32 64.36 -31.62
C LYS A 133 22.03 65.34 -32.75
N LEU A 134 21.01 65.07 -33.58
CA LEU A 134 20.57 65.94 -34.67
C LEU A 134 20.05 67.30 -34.19
N MET A 135 19.26 67.33 -33.09
CA MET A 135 18.76 68.56 -32.50
C MET A 135 19.85 69.38 -31.79
N PHE A 136 20.91 68.73 -31.30
CA PHE A 136 22.02 69.36 -30.59
C PHE A 136 23.30 69.48 -31.46
N VAL A 137 23.20 69.36 -32.79
CA VAL A 137 24.30 69.69 -33.71
C VAL A 137 24.67 71.15 -33.55
N SER A 138 25.78 71.34 -32.84
CA SER A 138 26.68 72.47 -32.76
C SER A 138 26.27 73.70 -33.58
N THR A 139 25.68 74.69 -32.90
CA THR A 139 26.03 76.07 -33.20
C THR A 139 27.55 76.23 -33.00
N PRO A 140 28.32 76.62 -34.02
CA PRO A 140 29.74 76.83 -33.85
C PRO A 140 29.98 78.01 -32.90
N ASP A 141 30.81 77.75 -31.90
CA ASP A 141 31.19 78.65 -30.81
C ASP A 141 31.96 79.87 -31.35
N PRO A 142 31.55 81.12 -31.06
CA PRO A 142 32.45 82.26 -31.17
C PRO A 142 33.17 82.49 -29.84
N SER A 143 34.48 82.22 -29.86
CA SER A 143 35.62 82.86 -29.16
C SER A 143 35.42 83.53 -27.76
N PRO A 144 36.36 83.35 -26.81
CA PRO A 144 36.17 83.72 -25.43
C PRO A 144 36.41 85.22 -25.20
N ALA A 145 35.41 85.90 -24.66
CA ALA A 145 35.59 87.18 -23.99
C ALA A 145 35.00 87.07 -22.58
N SER A 146 35.91 87.15 -21.61
CA SER A 146 35.64 87.41 -20.20
C SER A 146 34.68 88.59 -20.01
N ILE A 147 33.68 88.45 -19.15
CA ILE A 147 33.15 89.50 -18.26
C ILE A 147 32.34 88.81 -17.15
N ASP A 148 32.75 89.08 -15.91
CA ASP A 148 31.96 88.90 -14.70
C ASP A 148 30.67 89.75 -14.77
N THR A 149 29.54 89.21 -14.33
CA THR A 149 28.70 89.82 -13.29
C THR A 149 27.46 88.97 -12.99
N ASN A 150 27.19 88.86 -11.69
CA ASN A 150 25.92 88.56 -11.01
C ASN A 150 24.65 88.54 -11.89
N SER A 151 23.85 87.48 -11.72
CA SER A 151 22.44 87.54 -11.28
C SER A 151 21.60 86.40 -11.88
N ALA A 152 20.58 86.00 -11.12
CA ALA A 152 19.52 85.04 -11.42
C ALA A 152 19.87 83.53 -11.34
N SER A 153 19.67 82.98 -10.14
CA SER A 153 19.24 81.61 -9.93
C SER A 153 18.04 81.27 -10.82
N VAL A 154 18.27 80.64 -11.96
CA VAL A 154 17.22 79.90 -12.68
C VAL A 154 17.06 78.57 -11.96
N ARG A 155 16.12 78.56 -11.01
CA ARG A 155 15.43 77.33 -10.60
C ARG A 155 14.86 76.71 -11.87
N ILE A 156 15.49 75.66 -12.39
CA ILE A 156 14.76 74.65 -13.14
C ILE A 156 13.83 73.99 -12.12
N ARG A 157 12.64 74.56 -12.03
CA ARG A 157 11.49 74.01 -11.33
C ARG A 157 11.27 72.66 -11.99
N ALA A 158 11.58 71.58 -11.26
CA ALA A 158 11.02 70.27 -11.52
C ALA A 158 9.51 70.47 -11.69
N PHE A 159 9.04 70.38 -12.92
CA PHE A 159 7.62 70.25 -13.20
C PHE A 159 7.24 68.88 -12.61
N ASN A 160 6.73 68.91 -11.38
CA ASN A 160 5.75 67.94 -10.93
C ASN A 160 4.52 68.14 -11.81
N GLY A 161 4.61 67.64 -13.05
CA GLY A 161 3.48 67.25 -13.86
C GLY A 161 2.94 65.98 -13.23
N GLU A 162 2.14 66.18 -12.20
CA GLU A 162 1.17 65.22 -11.70
C GLU A 162 0.08 65.07 -12.78
N GLU A 163 0.47 64.46 -13.90
CA GLU A 163 -0.43 64.07 -14.96
C GLU A 163 -0.47 62.55 -14.93
N ALA A 164 -1.51 62.08 -14.25
CA ALA A 164 -2.13 60.77 -14.38
C ALA A 164 -1.24 59.74 -15.09
N ARG A 165 -0.48 58.97 -14.29
CA ARG A 165 -0.22 57.58 -14.62
C ARG A 165 -1.58 56.91 -14.86
N ARG A 166 -2.06 56.97 -16.10
CA ARG A 166 -3.00 55.97 -16.59
C ARG A 166 -2.22 54.65 -16.49
N PRO A 167 -2.63 53.71 -15.64
CA PRO A 167 -2.16 52.35 -15.84
C PRO A 167 -2.63 51.96 -17.24
N VAL A 168 -1.68 51.60 -18.10
CA VAL A 168 -2.01 50.88 -19.33
C VAL A 168 -2.56 49.53 -18.88
N ASN A 169 -3.87 49.50 -18.65
CA ASN A 169 -4.64 48.27 -18.71
C ASN A 169 -4.53 47.77 -20.15
N ASN A 170 -3.71 46.75 -20.36
CA ASN A 170 -4.15 45.47 -20.93
C ASN A 170 -2.95 44.64 -21.33
N THR A 171 -2.44 43.87 -20.36
CA THR A 171 -2.39 42.41 -20.51
C THR A 171 -2.63 41.85 -19.13
N GLN A 172 -3.87 42.03 -18.67
CA GLN A 172 -4.41 41.17 -17.64
C GLN A 172 -4.46 39.79 -18.29
N PHE A 173 -3.42 38.97 -18.06
CA PHE A 173 -3.61 37.54 -18.17
C PHE A 173 -4.85 37.22 -17.36
N PRO A 174 -5.83 36.48 -17.91
CA PRO A 174 -7.06 36.19 -17.21
C PRO A 174 -6.68 35.73 -15.79
N ASN A 175 -7.27 36.33 -14.74
CA ASN A 175 -7.04 35.91 -13.35
C ASN A 175 -7.29 34.39 -13.18
N ALA A 176 -7.97 33.76 -14.14
CA ALA A 176 -8.10 32.32 -14.30
C ALA A 176 -6.76 31.60 -14.59
N ILE A 177 -5.84 32.12 -15.38
CA ILE A 177 -4.58 31.44 -15.73
C ILE A 177 -3.61 31.45 -14.54
N GLN A 178 -3.50 32.58 -13.83
CA GLN A 178 -2.67 32.64 -12.61
C GLN A 178 -3.24 31.80 -11.46
N SER A 179 -4.57 31.68 -11.36
CA SER A 179 -5.21 30.79 -10.38
C SER A 179 -5.11 29.31 -10.79
N ILE A 180 -5.10 29.00 -12.08
CA ILE A 180 -4.87 27.64 -12.60
C ILE A 180 -3.42 27.21 -12.38
N ASP A 181 -2.42 28.05 -12.65
CA ASP A 181 -1.01 27.70 -12.39
C ASP A 181 -0.74 27.53 -10.88
N ALA A 182 -1.28 28.41 -10.03
CA ALA A 182 -1.17 28.27 -8.58
C ALA A 182 -1.86 26.99 -8.07
N TYR A 183 -3.01 26.63 -8.66
CA TYR A 183 -3.74 25.41 -8.32
C TYR A 183 -3.05 24.15 -8.87
N GLN A 184 -2.44 24.18 -10.05
CA GLN A 184 -1.72 23.05 -10.63
C GLN A 184 -0.39 22.78 -9.89
N ILE A 185 0.33 23.81 -9.45
CA ILE A 185 1.55 23.66 -8.66
C ILE A 185 1.23 23.10 -7.26
N THR A 186 0.18 23.59 -6.61
CA THR A 186 -0.24 23.08 -5.29
C THR A 186 -0.87 21.68 -5.36
N THR A 187 -1.72 21.41 -6.35
CA THR A 187 -2.42 20.12 -6.49
C THR A 187 -1.51 19.04 -7.08
N GLY A 188 -0.67 19.39 -8.05
CA GLY A 188 0.31 18.49 -8.67
C GLY A 188 1.43 18.07 -7.72
N ALA A 189 1.83 18.92 -6.77
CA ALA A 189 2.78 18.55 -5.72
C ALA A 189 2.14 17.80 -4.53
N MET A 190 0.85 18.06 -4.24
CA MET A 190 0.13 17.42 -3.14
C MET A 190 -0.41 16.04 -3.49
N GLN A 191 -0.87 15.78 -4.72
CA GLN A 191 -1.47 14.48 -5.06
C GLN A 191 -0.48 13.31 -5.01
N PRO A 192 0.76 13.39 -5.54
CA PRO A 192 1.73 12.30 -5.40
C PRO A 192 2.13 12.09 -3.94
N ARG A 193 2.22 13.17 -3.15
CA ARG A 193 2.53 13.11 -1.72
C ARG A 193 1.40 12.53 -0.88
N ILE A 194 0.14 12.89 -1.17
CA ILE A 194 -1.05 12.34 -0.50
C ILE A 194 -1.27 10.90 -0.93
N PHE A 195 -1.00 10.55 -2.19
CA PHE A 195 -1.09 9.19 -2.70
C PHE A 195 0.01 8.31 -2.11
N HIS A 196 1.27 8.75 -2.11
CA HIS A 196 2.35 8.04 -1.41
C HIS A 196 2.05 7.94 0.09
N ARG A 197 1.60 9.01 0.75
CA ARG A 197 1.28 8.99 2.18
C ARG A 197 0.06 8.12 2.52
N LYS A 198 -0.95 8.02 1.64
CA LYS A 198 -2.11 7.16 1.89
C LYS A 198 -1.84 5.70 1.56
N TYR A 199 -1.06 5.40 0.52
CA TYR A 199 -0.92 4.03 0.03
C TYR A 199 0.41 3.36 0.37
N THR A 200 1.51 4.11 0.56
CA THR A 200 2.78 3.52 1.05
C THR A 200 2.88 3.50 2.58
N THR A 201 2.16 4.40 3.27
CA THR A 201 2.21 4.50 4.74
C THR A 201 1.12 3.66 5.43
N SER A 202 0.00 3.37 4.76
CA SER A 202 -1.09 2.55 5.35
C SER A 202 -0.76 1.06 5.41
N GLU A 203 0.03 0.51 4.48
CA GLU A 203 0.47 -0.90 4.54
C GLU A 203 1.76 -1.09 5.33
N ARG A 204 2.68 -0.11 5.33
CA ARG A 204 3.88 -0.17 6.19
C ARG A 204 3.58 0.09 7.67
N ASN A 205 2.55 0.84 8.02
CA ASN A 205 2.18 1.07 9.43
C ASN A 205 1.32 -0.04 10.03
N ALA A 206 0.94 -1.05 9.24
CA ALA A 206 0.61 -2.37 9.77
C ALA A 206 1.87 -3.23 9.96
N GLN A 207 3.04 -2.60 10.13
CA GLN A 207 4.13 -3.20 10.88
C GLN A 207 3.52 -3.64 12.20
N SER A 208 3.32 -4.96 12.31
CA SER A 208 3.31 -5.67 13.59
C SER A 208 4.24 -4.89 14.51
N SER A 209 3.71 -4.48 15.66
CA SER A 209 4.46 -3.92 16.76
C SER A 209 5.43 -4.99 17.23
N PHE A 210 6.47 -5.26 16.43
CA PHE A 210 7.50 -6.24 16.67
C PHE A 210 8.18 -5.79 17.93
N LEU A 211 7.64 -6.36 19.00
CA LEU A 211 8.01 -6.33 20.39
C LEU A 211 8.97 -5.19 20.67
N LYS A 212 8.38 -4.06 21.10
CA LYS A 212 9.16 -2.93 21.63
C LYS A 212 10.29 -3.51 22.46
N GLU A 213 11.52 -3.32 21.98
CA GLU A 213 12.69 -3.96 22.59
C GLU A 213 12.65 -3.75 24.10
N GLY A 214 12.55 -4.85 24.86
CA GLY A 214 12.54 -4.85 26.32
C GLY A 214 11.21 -5.20 27.01
N GLU A 215 10.07 -5.26 26.31
CA GLU A 215 8.81 -5.73 26.89
C GLU A 215 8.55 -7.21 26.54
N ILE A 216 8.24 -8.02 27.56
CA ILE A 216 7.93 -9.45 27.38
C ILE A 216 6.46 -9.56 26.95
N PRO A 217 6.16 -10.08 25.75
CA PRO A 217 4.79 -10.13 25.26
C PRO A 217 3.89 -11.05 26.07
N SER A 218 2.61 -10.71 26.07
CA SER A 218 1.55 -11.61 26.48
C SER A 218 1.36 -12.74 25.45
N ILE A 219 0.82 -13.88 25.88
CA ILE A 219 0.50 -14.99 24.97
C ILE A 219 -0.48 -14.56 23.87
N GLN A 220 -1.39 -13.64 24.18
CA GLN A 220 -2.34 -13.13 23.19
C GLN A 220 -1.63 -12.33 22.09
N GLN A 221 -0.62 -11.53 22.43
CA GLN A 221 0.22 -10.84 21.44
C GLN A 221 1.00 -11.84 20.58
N LEU A 222 1.59 -12.87 21.20
CA LEU A 222 2.28 -13.94 20.44
C LEU A 222 1.33 -14.67 19.47
N ARG A 223 0.06 -14.88 19.83
CA ARG A 223 -0.96 -15.45 18.93
C ARG A 223 -1.31 -14.52 17.78
N GLU A 224 -1.47 -13.23 18.04
CA GLU A 224 -1.73 -12.24 17.00
C GLU A 224 -0.58 -12.17 15.99
N GLU A 225 0.65 -12.29 16.47
CA GLU A 225 1.86 -12.32 15.65
C GLU A 225 1.97 -13.55 14.75
N ILE A 226 1.41 -14.71 15.13
CA ILE A 226 1.35 -15.89 14.24
C ILE A 226 0.67 -15.50 12.92
N ASN A 227 -0.46 -14.79 12.97
CA ASN A 227 -1.16 -14.36 11.75
C ASN A 227 -0.30 -13.44 10.87
N PHE A 228 0.59 -12.66 11.49
CA PHE A 228 1.52 -11.81 10.76
C PHE A 228 2.64 -12.61 10.10
N LEU A 229 3.24 -13.56 10.82
CA LEU A 229 4.32 -14.42 10.33
C LEU A 229 3.88 -15.27 9.13
N PHE A 230 2.64 -15.75 9.15
CA PHE A 230 2.09 -16.59 8.08
C PHE A 230 1.29 -15.82 7.03
N ARG A 231 1.39 -14.49 7.02
CA ARG A 231 0.76 -13.68 5.97
C ARG A 231 1.48 -13.91 4.63
N PRO A 232 0.74 -14.06 3.51
CA PRO A 232 1.32 -14.17 2.19
C PRO A 232 2.36 -13.07 1.93
N LEU A 233 3.55 -13.48 1.52
CA LEU A 233 4.61 -12.55 1.13
C LEU A 233 4.13 -11.78 -0.09
N LEU A 234 4.12 -10.44 -0.01
CA LEU A 234 3.74 -9.60 -1.15
C LEU A 234 4.85 -9.71 -2.19
N THR A 235 4.68 -10.65 -3.12
CA THR A 235 5.55 -10.85 -4.27
C THR A 235 5.33 -9.69 -5.25
N ILE A 236 5.88 -8.51 -4.92
CA ILE A 236 6.05 -7.46 -5.92
C ILE A 236 7.04 -8.02 -6.94
N ARG A 237 6.52 -8.31 -8.12
CA ARG A 237 7.18 -8.97 -9.26
C ARG A 237 8.21 -8.04 -9.92
N THR A 238 9.13 -7.49 -9.15
CA THR A 238 10.31 -6.75 -9.61
C THR A 238 11.55 -7.45 -9.09
N GLY A 239 11.86 -8.63 -9.65
CA GLY A 239 13.19 -9.26 -9.67
C GLY A 239 13.87 -9.66 -8.36
N ASN A 240 13.39 -9.22 -7.19
CA ASN A 240 14.07 -9.38 -5.90
C ASN A 240 13.18 -10.09 -4.87
N THR A 241 12.68 -11.29 -5.21
CA THR A 241 11.95 -12.17 -4.28
C THR A 241 12.77 -12.56 -3.03
N CYS A 242 14.09 -12.35 -3.05
CA CYS A 242 15.00 -12.58 -1.94
C CYS A 242 14.77 -11.64 -0.73
N LEU A 243 14.21 -10.44 -0.95
CA LEU A 243 14.12 -9.43 0.11
C LEU A 243 13.07 -9.71 1.20
N ASP A 244 12.15 -10.67 1.00
CA ASP A 244 11.07 -10.93 1.96
C ASP A 244 11.30 -12.18 2.84
N ILE A 245 11.87 -13.26 2.31
CA ILE A 245 12.12 -14.52 3.07
C ILE A 245 13.08 -14.29 4.24
N GLN A 246 14.18 -13.57 4.02
CA GLN A 246 15.12 -13.25 5.11
C GLN A 246 14.52 -12.30 6.14
N GLY A 247 13.64 -11.38 5.71
CA GLY A 247 12.84 -10.55 6.60
C GLY A 247 12.00 -11.44 7.51
N ARG A 248 11.23 -12.33 6.92
CA ARG A 248 10.37 -13.28 7.64
C ARG A 248 11.14 -14.18 8.59
N GLN A 249 12.29 -14.72 8.17
CA GLN A 249 13.15 -15.52 9.05
C GLN A 249 13.58 -14.74 10.30
N ARG A 250 13.92 -13.45 10.18
CA ARG A 250 14.28 -12.61 11.34
C ARG A 250 13.10 -12.41 12.28
N GLU A 251 11.91 -12.20 11.73
CA GLU A 251 10.69 -12.04 12.52
C GLU A 251 10.33 -13.32 13.28
N VAL A 252 10.51 -14.49 12.65
CA VAL A 252 10.35 -15.78 13.33
C VAL A 252 11.34 -15.91 14.47
N VAL A 253 12.61 -15.53 14.27
CA VAL A 253 13.61 -15.56 15.34
C VAL A 253 13.20 -14.67 16.51
N ILE A 254 12.69 -13.47 16.25
CA ILE A 254 12.18 -12.57 17.29
C ILE A 254 11.02 -13.23 18.05
N TRP A 255 10.02 -13.76 17.33
CA TRP A 255 8.87 -14.42 17.94
C TRP A 255 9.27 -15.60 18.83
N VAL A 256 10.20 -16.45 18.37
CA VAL A 256 10.71 -17.59 19.15
C VAL A 256 11.44 -17.13 20.41
N ASN A 257 12.32 -16.14 20.31
CA ASN A 257 13.05 -15.59 21.47
C ASN A 257 12.09 -14.99 22.50
N SER A 258 10.99 -14.41 22.04
CA SER A 258 10.00 -13.78 22.91
C SER A 258 9.07 -14.78 23.58
N LEU A 259 8.74 -15.89 22.90
CA LEU A 259 8.14 -17.05 23.56
C LEU A 259 9.10 -17.60 24.63
N ASP A 260 10.39 -17.74 24.32
CA ASP A 260 11.37 -18.25 25.29
C ASP A 260 11.47 -17.36 26.54
N GLY A 261 11.56 -16.03 26.36
CA GLY A 261 11.55 -15.08 27.46
C GLY A 261 10.25 -15.13 28.29
N HIS A 262 9.11 -15.33 27.65
CA HIS A 262 7.84 -15.53 28.36
C HIS A 262 7.86 -16.82 29.21
N LEU A 263 8.48 -17.89 28.73
CA LEU A 263 8.62 -19.14 29.48
C LEU A 263 9.60 -19.00 30.65
N ASP A 264 10.69 -18.24 30.49
CA ASP A 264 11.64 -17.98 31.57
C ASP A 264 11.02 -17.23 32.75
N LEU A 265 10.13 -16.26 32.48
CA LEU A 265 9.35 -15.62 33.53
C LEU A 265 8.50 -16.61 34.31
N ARG A 266 7.85 -17.55 33.61
CA ARG A 266 6.97 -18.56 34.24
C ARG A 266 7.75 -19.56 35.08
N ILE A 267 8.95 -19.92 34.66
CA ILE A 267 9.85 -20.77 35.45
C ILE A 267 10.28 -20.02 36.72
N SER A 268 10.58 -18.73 36.58
CA SER A 268 11.07 -17.90 37.68
C SER A 268 9.99 -17.53 38.71
N LEU A 269 8.70 -17.50 38.31
CA LEU A 269 7.56 -17.23 39.18
C LEU A 269 6.61 -18.45 39.28
N PRO A 270 6.95 -19.46 40.09
CA PRO A 270 6.10 -20.64 40.29
C PRO A 270 4.80 -20.23 40.99
N GLY A 271 3.67 -20.35 40.29
CA GLY A 271 2.34 -19.96 40.77
C GLY A 271 1.38 -19.57 39.64
N MET A 272 1.91 -19.20 38.48
CA MET A 272 1.16 -18.89 37.25
C MET A 272 0.68 -20.16 36.51
N ALA A 273 -0.01 -21.07 37.21
CA ALA A 273 -0.60 -22.26 36.60
C ALA A 273 -1.75 -21.92 35.62
N GLU A 274 -2.29 -20.71 35.72
CA GLU A 274 -3.47 -20.24 34.99
C GLU A 274 -3.22 -19.92 33.50
N GLY A 275 -2.04 -20.23 32.96
CA GLY A 275 -1.68 -19.89 31.57
C GLY A 275 -1.33 -21.07 30.65
N THR A 276 -1.49 -22.30 31.12
CA THR A 276 -1.13 -23.51 30.34
C THR A 276 -2.08 -23.72 29.17
N ARG A 277 -3.36 -23.34 29.31
CA ARG A 277 -4.35 -23.47 28.24
C ARG A 277 -4.02 -22.57 27.07
N GLU A 278 -3.63 -21.34 27.35
CA GLU A 278 -3.27 -20.30 26.38
C GLU A 278 -2.03 -20.71 25.59
N LEU A 279 -1.06 -21.37 26.24
CA LEU A 279 0.10 -21.96 25.57
C LEU A 279 -0.27 -23.09 24.62
N VAL A 280 -1.24 -23.93 25.00
CA VAL A 280 -1.76 -24.98 24.12
C VAL A 280 -2.51 -24.39 22.93
N GLU A 281 -3.37 -23.39 23.15
CA GLU A 281 -4.07 -22.70 22.05
C GLU A 281 -3.09 -21.97 21.12
N LEU A 282 -1.99 -21.41 21.65
CA LEU A 282 -0.90 -20.84 20.84
C LEU A 282 -0.28 -21.88 19.91
N LEU A 283 0.00 -23.09 20.39
CA LEU A 283 0.54 -24.18 19.57
C LEU A 283 -0.47 -24.66 18.52
N ILE A 284 -1.76 -24.78 18.89
CA ILE A 284 -2.82 -25.15 17.95
C ILE A 284 -2.91 -24.12 16.82
N ASP A 285 -2.90 -22.83 17.17
CA ASP A 285 -2.94 -21.74 16.18
C ASP A 285 -1.68 -21.73 15.30
N LEU A 286 -0.51 -22.04 15.87
CA LEU A 286 0.74 -22.18 15.12
C LEU A 286 0.68 -23.32 14.10
N ASN A 287 0.29 -24.52 14.55
CA ASN A 287 0.19 -25.70 13.69
C ASN A 287 -0.79 -25.46 12.54
N ARG A 288 -1.97 -24.91 12.83
CA ARG A 288 -2.96 -24.54 11.81
C ARG A 288 -2.45 -23.48 10.83
N ALA A 289 -1.62 -22.54 11.30
CA ALA A 289 -1.06 -21.53 10.42
C ALA A 289 -0.04 -22.16 9.46
N ILE A 290 0.79 -23.09 9.93
CA ILE A 290 1.74 -23.84 9.11
C ILE A 290 1.00 -24.66 8.04
N GLU A 291 -0.01 -25.45 8.44
CA GLU A 291 -0.80 -26.30 7.53
C GLU A 291 -1.45 -25.53 6.37
N ARG A 292 -1.78 -24.26 6.58
CA ARG A 292 -2.48 -23.41 5.61
C ARG A 292 -1.55 -22.53 4.78
N SER A 293 -0.25 -22.56 5.05
CA SER A 293 0.71 -21.64 4.46
C SER A 293 1.35 -22.19 3.20
N ASP A 294 1.80 -21.28 2.35
CA ASP A 294 2.57 -21.65 1.16
C ASP A 294 3.97 -22.17 1.53
N ASP A 295 4.54 -23.04 0.69
CA ASP A 295 5.84 -23.69 0.91
C ASP A 295 6.98 -22.73 1.26
N HIS A 296 7.01 -21.55 0.62
CA HIS A 296 8.06 -20.56 0.85
C HIS A 296 7.94 -19.86 2.21
N ILE A 297 6.74 -19.74 2.76
CA ILE A 297 6.48 -19.22 4.10
C ILE A 297 6.85 -20.28 5.14
N ILE A 298 6.43 -21.52 4.91
CA ILE A 298 6.81 -22.68 5.73
C ILE A 298 8.34 -22.79 5.79
N GLN A 299 9.02 -22.65 4.64
CA GLN A 299 10.48 -22.61 4.57
C GLN A 299 11.07 -21.48 5.42
N ALA A 300 10.55 -20.27 5.30
CA ALA A 300 11.02 -19.13 6.09
C ALA A 300 10.83 -19.39 7.59
N PHE A 301 9.71 -20.01 7.98
CA PHE A 301 9.39 -20.35 9.35
C PHE A 301 10.35 -21.42 9.90
N PHE A 302 10.52 -22.56 9.23
CA PHE A 302 11.38 -23.62 9.73
C PHE A 302 12.85 -23.22 9.77
N GLU A 303 13.36 -22.51 8.77
CA GLU A 303 14.75 -22.01 8.79
C GLU A 303 14.96 -20.95 9.88
N GLY A 304 13.98 -20.06 10.08
CA GLY A 304 13.99 -19.09 11.19
C GLY A 304 13.95 -19.76 12.56
N GLY A 305 13.04 -20.71 12.74
CA GLY A 305 12.90 -21.50 13.97
C GLY A 305 14.14 -22.32 14.30
N LYS A 306 14.78 -22.92 13.29
CA LYS A 306 16.06 -23.64 13.43
C LYS A 306 17.17 -22.70 13.93
N ARG A 307 17.27 -21.48 13.39
CA ARG A 307 18.25 -20.48 13.85
C ARG A 307 18.00 -20.04 15.29
N ALA A 308 16.74 -19.92 15.68
CA ALA A 308 16.34 -19.54 17.04
C ALA A 308 16.28 -20.72 18.03
N ARG A 309 16.61 -21.94 17.60
CA ARG A 309 16.54 -23.15 18.41
C ARG A 309 15.15 -23.42 19.00
N LEU A 310 14.12 -23.33 18.16
CA LEU A 310 12.72 -23.58 18.54
C LEU A 310 12.50 -24.94 19.21
N ASP A 311 13.31 -25.95 18.84
CA ASP A 311 13.38 -27.25 19.50
C ASP A 311 13.58 -27.13 21.02
N LEU A 312 14.56 -26.33 21.46
CA LEU A 312 14.80 -26.11 22.88
C LEU A 312 13.67 -25.34 23.57
N VAL A 313 13.05 -24.41 22.86
CA VAL A 313 11.92 -23.63 23.38
C VAL A 313 10.71 -24.55 23.59
N PHE A 314 10.48 -25.52 22.70
CA PHE A 314 9.45 -26.53 22.85
C PHE A 314 9.73 -27.52 23.99
N GLU A 315 10.99 -27.96 24.19
CA GLU A 315 11.37 -28.73 25.38
C GLU A 315 11.08 -27.96 26.67
N LYS A 316 11.42 -26.66 26.69
CA LYS A 316 11.13 -25.75 27.82
C LYS A 316 9.62 -25.62 28.03
N LEU A 317 8.86 -25.42 26.95
CA LEU A 317 7.40 -25.29 26.95
C LEU A 317 6.72 -26.54 27.50
N GLN A 318 7.16 -27.73 27.11
CA GLN A 318 6.65 -29.01 27.60
C GLN A 318 6.91 -29.16 29.10
N ARG A 319 8.11 -28.78 29.58
CA ARG A 319 8.47 -28.81 31.00
C ARG A 319 7.64 -27.85 31.85
N VAL A 320 7.37 -26.65 31.33
CA VAL A 320 6.58 -25.61 32.01
C VAL A 320 5.09 -25.96 32.03
N SER A 321 4.54 -26.40 30.90
CA SER A 321 3.12 -26.69 30.78
C SER A 321 2.69 -27.96 31.50
N ARG A 322 3.55 -28.99 31.53
CA ARG A 322 3.23 -30.36 32.01
C ARG A 322 1.93 -30.93 31.43
N SER A 323 1.53 -30.43 30.26
CA SER A 323 0.26 -30.78 29.62
C SER A 323 0.51 -31.85 28.55
N VAL A 324 -0.22 -32.96 28.65
CA VAL A 324 -0.20 -34.02 27.63
C VAL A 324 -0.68 -33.45 26.29
N ARG A 325 -1.63 -32.51 26.29
CA ARG A 325 -2.09 -31.86 25.07
C ARG A 325 -0.98 -31.01 24.44
N CYS A 326 -0.22 -30.28 25.24
CA CYS A 326 0.93 -29.51 24.76
C CYS A 326 1.98 -30.41 24.11
N ALA A 327 2.31 -31.54 24.75
CA ALA A 327 3.23 -32.52 24.20
C ALA A 327 2.76 -33.06 22.82
N LYS A 328 1.46 -33.33 22.69
CA LYS A 328 0.89 -33.77 21.41
C LYS A 328 0.99 -32.72 20.30
N GLU A 329 0.69 -31.45 20.59
CA GLU A 329 0.80 -30.40 19.56
C GLU A 329 2.25 -30.17 19.13
N ILE A 330 3.22 -30.39 20.02
CA ILE A 330 4.66 -30.36 19.68
C ILE A 330 5.03 -31.56 18.78
N GLU A 331 4.52 -32.76 19.07
CA GLU A 331 4.70 -33.94 18.23
C GLU A 331 4.12 -33.72 16.82
N ASP A 332 2.88 -33.23 16.74
CA ASP A 332 2.20 -32.89 15.47
C ASP A 332 3.03 -31.86 14.66
N PHE A 333 3.65 -30.88 15.33
CA PHE A 333 4.58 -29.94 14.70
C PHE A 333 5.84 -30.61 14.14
N GLU A 334 6.46 -31.51 14.92
CA GLU A 334 7.68 -32.19 14.50
C GLU A 334 7.44 -33.12 13.31
N ASP A 335 6.29 -33.79 13.28
CA ASP A 335 5.84 -34.61 12.16
C ASP A 335 5.69 -33.76 10.89
N MET A 336 5.01 -32.61 10.95
CA MET A 336 4.91 -31.68 9.82
C MET A 336 6.28 -31.21 9.31
N ARG A 337 7.20 -30.89 10.23
CA ARG A 337 8.57 -30.48 9.86
C ARG A 337 9.31 -31.63 9.17
N MET A 338 9.21 -32.85 9.68
CA MET A 338 9.85 -34.03 9.09
C MET A 338 9.29 -34.38 7.71
N GLU A 339 7.98 -34.30 7.52
CA GLU A 339 7.33 -34.49 6.22
C GLU A 339 7.80 -33.46 5.21
N TRP A 340 7.88 -32.19 5.62
CA TRP A 340 8.35 -31.11 4.77
C TRP A 340 9.84 -31.27 4.37
N ASP A 341 10.71 -31.65 5.32
CA ASP A 341 12.13 -31.91 5.02
C ASP A 341 12.32 -33.09 4.06
N LYS A 342 11.50 -34.15 4.18
CA LYS A 342 11.50 -35.29 3.23
C LYS A 342 11.06 -34.84 1.83
N GLY A 343 10.07 -33.96 1.75
CA GLY A 343 9.59 -33.38 0.48
C GLY A 343 10.70 -32.64 -0.29
N ARG A 344 11.55 -31.87 0.40
CA ARG A 344 12.70 -31.19 -0.21
C ARG A 344 13.78 -32.16 -0.70
N GLY A 345 14.06 -33.21 0.08
CA GLY A 345 15.09 -34.19 -0.26
C GLY A 345 14.86 -34.95 -1.57
N HIS A 346 13.61 -35.04 -2.04
CA HIS A 346 13.29 -35.64 -3.34
C HIS A 346 13.40 -34.69 -4.53
N GLN A 347 13.43 -33.38 -4.32
CA GLN A 347 13.62 -32.40 -5.40
C GLN A 347 15.11 -32.16 -5.74
N GLU A 348 16.04 -32.36 -4.79
CA GLU A 348 17.47 -32.13 -5.02
C GLU A 348 18.23 -33.36 -5.58
N GLY A 349 17.59 -34.53 -5.69
CA GLY A 349 18.21 -35.79 -6.13
C GLY A 349 17.88 -36.21 -7.57
N GLY A 350 17.25 -35.34 -8.36
CA GLY A 350 16.80 -35.61 -9.72
C GLY A 350 17.42 -34.66 -10.75
N ASP A 351 18.75 -34.58 -10.78
CA ASP A 351 19.53 -34.03 -11.89
C ASP A 351 20.47 -35.10 -12.46
#